data_AF-A0A7V8IQD9-F1
#
_entry.id   AF-A0A7V8IQD9-F1
#
_cell.length_a   1.000
_cell.length_b   1.000
_cell.length_c   1.000
_cell.angle_alpha   90.00
_cell.angle_beta   90.00
_cell.angle_gamma   90.00
#
_symmetry.space_group_name_H-M   'P 1'
#
loop_
_entity.id
_entity.type
_entity.pdbx_description
1 polymer ?
#
loop_
_entity_poly.entity_id
_entity_poly.type
_entity_poly.pdbx_seq_one_letter_code
_entity_poly.pdbx_strand_id
1 'polypeptide(L)'
;MTREIGKNLVTAAALVALVTLGGCAGFKRAVGAERTTPDEFRVVTKAPLVIPPEFNLRPPRPGEARPLELRPDLQARNALFGVQTGTQASAGEVALITQMGAQNADPRIRGVLDEEAQNVTHKPLSFADRIISFGGPAAANPAPVDAAAEAERQRAINNATGGGTATIQQNRPRGFKLPGL
;
A
#
# COMPACT_ATOMS: atom_id res chain seq x y z
N MET A 1 -36.90 19.16 60.63
CA MET A 1 -35.46 19.38 60.35
C MET A 1 -34.63 18.09 60.35
N THR A 2 -35.07 17.00 60.99
CA THR A 2 -34.34 15.71 61.07
C THR A 2 -34.42 14.83 59.82
N ARG A 3 -35.39 15.05 58.93
CA ARG A 3 -35.65 14.20 57.75
C ARG A 3 -34.72 14.49 56.56
N GLU A 4 -34.24 15.74 56.42
CA GLU A 4 -33.28 16.15 55.39
C GLU A 4 -31.86 15.62 55.70
N ILE A 5 -31.47 15.59 56.97
CA ILE A 5 -30.17 15.09 57.43
C ILE A 5 -30.01 13.60 57.11
N GLY A 6 -31.07 12.80 57.29
CA GLY A 6 -31.06 11.37 56.95
C GLY A 6 -30.92 11.11 55.44
N LYS A 7 -31.53 11.94 54.60
CA LYS A 7 -31.46 11.78 53.13
C LYS A 7 -30.08 12.16 52.58
N ASN A 8 -29.43 13.15 53.19
CA ASN A 8 -28.05 13.56 52.87
C ASN A 8 -27.02 12.53 53.35
N LEU A 9 -27.27 11.86 54.47
CA LEU A 9 -26.41 10.78 54.97
C LEU A 9 -26.47 9.54 54.05
N VAL A 10 -27.67 9.15 53.61
CA VAL A 10 -27.86 7.99 52.72
C VAL A 10 -27.25 8.25 51.34
N THR A 11 -27.40 9.45 50.80
CA THR A 11 -26.78 9.83 49.52
C THR A 11 -25.26 9.90 49.60
N ALA A 12 -24.71 10.41 50.72
CA ALA A 12 -23.27 10.39 50.96
C ALA A 12 -22.71 8.95 51.07
N ALA A 13 -23.41 8.07 51.80
CA ALA A 13 -23.01 6.66 51.92
C ALA A 13 -23.07 5.92 50.58
N ALA A 14 -24.07 6.20 49.74
CA ALA A 14 -24.19 5.63 48.40
C ALA A 14 -23.06 6.09 47.47
N LEU A 15 -22.66 7.37 47.54
CA LEU A 15 -21.54 7.90 46.77
C LEU A 15 -20.20 7.28 47.20
N VAL A 16 -19.97 7.10 48.49
CA VAL A 16 -18.77 6.43 49.01
C VAL A 16 -18.70 4.97 48.54
N ALA A 17 -19.83 4.25 48.56
CA ALA A 17 -19.89 2.87 48.07
C ALA A 17 -19.58 2.75 46.56
N LEU A 18 -20.04 3.70 45.74
CA LEU A 18 -19.74 3.71 44.30
C LEU A 18 -18.24 3.93 44.03
N VAL A 19 -17.56 4.75 44.83
CA VAL A 19 -16.11 5.01 44.68
C VAL A 19 -15.28 3.78 45.09
N THR A 20 -15.69 3.04 46.13
CA THR A 20 -14.94 1.85 46.58
C THR A 20 -15.05 0.67 45.61
N LEU A 21 -16.17 0.51 44.89
CA LEU A 21 -16.31 -0.52 43.85
C LEU A 21 -15.43 -0.24 42.61
N GLY A 22 -15.21 1.02 42.25
CA GLY A 22 -14.33 1.39 41.12
C GLY A 22 -12.84 1.10 41.38
N GLY A 23 -12.41 1.11 42.64
CA GLY A 23 -11.02 0.83 43.04
C GLY A 23 -10.59 -0.63 42.80
N CYS A 24 -11.51 -1.59 42.89
CA CYS A 24 -11.21 -3.02 42.72
C CYS A 24 -10.79 -3.39 41.29
N ALA A 25 -11.22 -2.64 40.27
CA ALA A 25 -10.80 -2.89 38.87
C ALA A 25 -9.34 -2.44 38.61
N GLY A 26 -8.92 -1.33 39.22
CA GLY A 26 -7.53 -0.86 39.13
C GLY A 26 -6.56 -1.68 39.99
N PHE A 27 -7.01 -2.10 41.18
CA PHE A 27 -6.19 -2.89 42.12
C PHE A 27 -5.76 -4.25 41.55
N LYS A 28 -6.62 -4.93 40.77
CA LYS A 28 -6.28 -6.20 40.11
C LYS A 28 -5.15 -6.05 39.09
N ARG A 29 -5.09 -4.92 38.37
CA ARG A 29 -3.97 -4.59 37.47
C ARG A 29 -2.70 -4.22 38.24
N ALA A 30 -2.82 -3.44 39.32
CA ALA A 30 -1.68 -3.01 40.14
C ALA A 30 -1.01 -4.18 40.90
N VAL A 31 -1.78 -5.18 41.33
CA VAL A 31 -1.30 -6.40 42.00
C VAL A 31 -0.83 -7.47 41.01
N GLY A 32 -0.97 -7.25 39.70
CA GLY A 32 -0.54 -8.22 38.67
C GLY A 32 -1.42 -9.48 38.62
N ALA A 33 -2.61 -9.44 39.22
CA ALA A 33 -3.61 -10.51 39.13
C ALA A 33 -4.31 -10.53 37.75
N GLU A 34 -4.16 -9.46 36.96
CA GLU A 34 -4.61 -9.39 35.58
C GLU A 34 -3.46 -9.71 34.62
N ARG A 35 -3.67 -10.72 33.76
CA ARG A 35 -2.67 -11.19 32.80
C ARG A 35 -2.50 -10.16 31.68
N THR A 36 -1.51 -9.29 31.81
CA THR A 36 -1.01 -8.48 30.69
C THR A 36 -0.05 -9.35 29.89
N THR A 37 -0.55 -9.99 28.83
CA THR A 37 0.34 -10.64 27.84
C THR A 37 1.02 -9.55 27.03
N PRO A 38 2.36 -9.53 26.94
CA PRO A 38 3.07 -8.67 26.01
C PRO A 38 2.50 -8.87 24.60
N ASP A 39 2.30 -7.76 23.89
CA ASP A 39 1.87 -7.78 22.50
C ASP A 39 2.83 -8.62 21.66
N GLU A 40 2.32 -9.71 21.09
CA GLU A 40 3.08 -10.72 20.34
C GLU A 40 3.80 -10.16 19.11
N PHE A 41 3.41 -8.98 18.62
CA PHE A 41 4.09 -8.28 17.54
C PHE A 41 5.15 -7.28 18.02
N ARG A 42 5.27 -7.05 19.33
CA ARG A 42 6.23 -6.14 19.96
C ARG A 42 7.31 -6.85 20.77
N VAL A 43 7.24 -8.17 20.89
CA VAL A 43 8.30 -8.96 21.56
C VAL A 43 9.42 -9.21 20.57
N VAL A 44 10.58 -8.60 20.83
CA VAL A 44 11.82 -8.84 20.08
C VAL A 44 12.70 -9.79 20.87
N THR A 45 13.19 -10.85 20.22
CA THR A 45 14.19 -11.74 20.81
C THR A 45 15.56 -11.05 20.82
N LYS A 46 16.19 -10.97 22.00
CA LYS A 46 17.58 -10.49 22.08
C LYS A 46 18.52 -11.63 21.70
N ALA A 47 19.55 -11.31 20.92
CA ALA A 47 20.61 -12.27 20.62
C ALA A 47 21.26 -12.77 21.92
N PRO A 48 21.64 -14.06 22.00
CA PRO A 48 22.32 -14.61 23.16
C PRO A 48 23.64 -13.89 23.40
N LEU A 49 23.92 -13.54 24.66
CA LEU A 49 25.19 -12.90 25.03
C LEU A 49 26.28 -13.98 25.06
N VAL A 50 27.08 -14.06 24.00
CA VAL A 50 28.32 -14.85 23.97
C VAL A 50 29.45 -13.92 24.36
N ILE A 51 30.18 -14.28 25.41
CA ILE A 51 31.39 -13.58 25.81
C ILE A 51 32.48 -13.96 24.80
N PRO A 52 33.01 -13.00 24.01
CA PRO A 52 34.10 -13.31 23.10
C PRO A 52 35.36 -13.69 23.91
N PRO A 53 36.19 -14.62 23.41
CA PRO A 53 37.44 -15.02 24.06
C PRO A 53 38.40 -13.82 24.26
N GLU A 54 38.29 -12.80 23.42
CA GLU A 54 39.01 -11.55 23.53
C GLU A 54 38.15 -10.49 24.25
N PHE A 55 38.41 -10.22 25.53
CA PHE A 55 37.74 -9.17 26.32
C PHE A 55 38.17 -7.73 25.94
N ASN A 56 38.68 -7.52 24.73
CA ASN A 56 39.34 -6.26 24.34
C ASN A 56 38.38 -5.15 23.88
N LEU A 57 37.07 -5.30 24.14
CA LEU A 57 36.09 -4.30 23.78
C LEU A 57 35.91 -3.31 24.92
N ARG A 58 36.27 -2.05 24.66
CA ARG A 58 35.91 -0.94 25.54
C ARG A 58 34.39 -0.89 25.67
N PRO A 59 33.82 -0.82 26.89
CA PRO A 59 32.39 -0.66 27.06
C PRO A 59 31.88 0.52 26.24
N PRO A 60 30.80 0.35 25.45
CA PRO A 60 30.23 1.43 24.67
C PRO A 60 29.83 2.56 25.63
N ARG A 61 30.10 3.80 25.23
CA ARG A 61 29.75 4.96 26.05
C ARG A 61 28.22 5.00 26.24
N PRO A 62 27.73 5.34 27.44
CA PRO A 62 26.30 5.54 27.66
C PRO A 62 25.76 6.57 26.65
N GLY A 63 24.76 6.18 25.86
CA GLY A 63 24.10 7.05 24.87
C GLY A 63 24.56 6.90 23.41
N GLU A 64 25.61 6.11 23.13
CA GLU A 64 26.00 5.78 21.74
C GLU A 64 24.97 4.80 21.13
N ALA A 65 24.65 4.99 19.84
CA ALA A 65 23.79 4.07 19.11
C ALA A 65 24.37 2.65 19.17
N ARG A 66 23.61 1.71 19.71
CA ARG A 66 24.05 0.32 19.81
C ARG A 66 24.02 -0.29 18.41
N PRO A 67 25.13 -0.87 17.91
CA PRO A 67 25.13 -1.56 16.61
C PRO A 67 24.15 -2.75 16.53
N LEU A 68 23.59 -3.18 17.67
CA LEU A 68 22.64 -4.29 17.80
C LEU A 68 21.19 -3.86 18.09
N GLU A 69 20.80 -2.60 17.86
CA GLU A 69 19.36 -2.31 17.79
C GLU A 69 18.77 -2.98 16.54
N LEU A 70 18.39 -4.25 16.69
CA LEU A 70 17.62 -4.97 15.69
C LEU A 70 16.36 -4.15 15.43
N ARG A 71 16.26 -3.66 14.20
CA ARG A 71 15.03 -3.10 13.63
C ARG A 71 14.23 -4.26 13.05
N PRO A 72 13.29 -4.86 13.80
CA PRO A 72 12.53 -6.02 13.32
C PRO A 72 11.70 -5.66 12.09
N ASP A 73 11.28 -4.40 11.95
CA ASP A 73 10.61 -3.85 10.78
C ASP A 73 11.48 -3.95 9.52
N LEU A 74 12.76 -3.58 9.62
CA LEU A 74 13.68 -3.68 8.49
C LEU A 74 14.05 -5.13 8.20
N GLN A 75 14.28 -5.95 9.23
CA GLN A 75 14.60 -7.36 9.07
C GLN A 75 13.45 -8.14 8.42
N ALA A 76 12.20 -7.88 8.84
CA ALA A 76 11.02 -8.49 8.24
C ALA A 76 10.83 -8.04 6.79
N ARG A 77 11.01 -6.75 6.48
CA ARG A 77 10.97 -6.25 5.09
C ARG A 77 12.04 -6.91 4.22
N ASN A 78 13.26 -7.01 4.74
CA ASN A 78 14.37 -7.66 4.05
C ASN A 78 14.14 -9.17 3.85
N ALA A 79 13.46 -9.83 4.79
CA ALA A 79 13.10 -11.24 4.67
C ALA A 79 11.96 -11.47 3.66
N LEU A 80 10.96 -10.58 3.64
CA LEU A 80 9.80 -10.67 2.74
C LEU A 80 10.13 -10.28 1.30
N PHE A 81 10.88 -9.19 1.13
CA PHE A 81 11.15 -8.60 -0.18
C PHE A 81 12.57 -8.86 -0.70
N GLY A 82 13.44 -9.42 0.14
CA GLY A 82 14.86 -9.54 -0.15
C GLY A 82 15.59 -8.19 -0.02
N VAL A 83 16.90 -8.25 0.19
CA VAL A 83 17.77 -7.05 0.21
C VAL A 83 18.29 -6.73 -1.20
N GLN A 84 18.16 -7.67 -2.13
CA GLN A 84 18.96 -7.70 -3.37
C GLN A 84 18.09 -7.85 -4.61
N THR A 85 17.36 -6.80 -4.97
CA THR A 85 16.80 -6.68 -6.33
C THR A 85 17.91 -6.19 -7.24
N GLY A 86 18.48 -7.07 -8.07
CA GLY A 86 19.45 -6.68 -9.13
C GLY A 86 20.90 -7.12 -8.93
N THR A 87 21.25 -7.88 -7.88
CA THR A 87 22.64 -8.39 -7.70
C THR A 87 23.10 -9.38 -8.76
N GLN A 88 22.18 -9.97 -9.52
CA GLN A 88 22.46 -10.86 -10.64
C GLN A 88 22.16 -10.23 -12.00
N ALA A 89 21.96 -8.91 -12.07
CA ALA A 89 21.71 -8.24 -13.34
C ALA A 89 22.92 -8.37 -14.28
N SER A 90 22.67 -8.73 -15.54
CA SER A 90 23.72 -8.78 -16.55
C SER A 90 24.23 -7.37 -16.88
N ALA A 91 25.45 -7.27 -17.41
CA ALA A 91 26.01 -5.98 -17.84
C ALA A 91 25.11 -5.26 -18.87
N GLY A 92 24.41 -6.02 -19.72
CA GLY A 92 23.45 -5.49 -20.69
C GLY A 92 22.19 -4.92 -20.03
N GLU A 93 21.64 -5.58 -19.01
CA GLU A 93 20.51 -5.04 -18.25
C GLU A 93 20.88 -3.77 -17.49
N VAL A 94 22.06 -3.73 -16.87
CA VAL A 94 22.53 -2.53 -16.18
C VAL A 94 22.70 -1.37 -17.17
N ALA A 95 23.24 -1.61 -18.37
CA ALA A 95 23.35 -0.60 -19.42
C ALA A 95 21.98 -0.09 -19.89
N LEU A 96 21.00 -0.98 -20.06
CA LEU A 96 19.65 -0.60 -20.44
C LEU A 96 18.94 0.21 -19.34
N ILE A 97 19.02 -0.25 -18.09
CA ILE A 97 18.40 0.39 -16.91
C ILE A 97 18.99 1.78 -16.65
N THR A 98 20.31 1.92 -16.81
CA THR A 98 20.98 3.22 -16.70
C THR A 98 20.55 4.17 -17.81
N GLN A 99 20.41 3.69 -19.04
CA GLN A 99 19.92 4.50 -20.15
C GLN A 99 18.44 4.89 -20.00
N MET A 100 17.63 4.04 -19.38
CA MET A 100 16.24 4.35 -19.00
C MET A 100 16.13 5.30 -17.79
N GLY A 101 17.25 5.72 -17.18
CA GLY A 101 17.26 6.68 -16.07
C GLY A 101 16.74 6.13 -14.74
N ALA A 102 16.66 4.79 -14.60
CA ALA A 102 16.11 4.15 -13.40
C ALA A 102 16.95 4.38 -12.13
N GLN A 103 18.16 4.93 -12.25
CA GLN A 103 18.98 5.39 -11.12
C GLN A 103 18.33 6.54 -10.33
N ASN A 104 17.38 7.26 -10.94
CA ASN A 104 16.65 8.36 -10.31
C ASN A 104 15.29 7.93 -9.74
N ALA A 105 14.98 6.63 -9.71
CA ALA A 105 13.69 6.15 -9.22
C ALA A 105 13.56 6.41 -7.71
N ASP A 106 12.44 7.02 -7.29
CA ASP A 106 12.14 7.21 -5.87
C ASP A 106 11.89 5.85 -5.19
N PRO A 107 12.64 5.47 -4.15
CA PRO A 107 12.41 4.23 -3.40
C PRO A 107 11.01 4.15 -2.78
N ARG A 108 10.33 5.29 -2.59
CA ARG A 108 8.98 5.40 -2.04
C ARG A 108 7.87 5.34 -3.09
N ILE A 109 8.19 5.19 -4.37
CA ILE A 109 7.20 5.31 -5.46
C ILE A 109 5.98 4.39 -5.28
N ARG A 110 6.14 3.21 -4.68
CA ARG A 110 5.01 2.31 -4.39
C ARG A 110 4.04 2.91 -3.36
N GLY A 111 4.57 3.54 -2.31
CA GLY A 111 3.74 4.22 -1.33
C GLY A 111 3.03 5.44 -1.90
N VAL A 112 3.71 6.21 -2.75
CA VAL A 112 3.10 7.33 -3.48
C VAL A 112 1.98 6.84 -4.40
N LEU A 113 2.23 5.77 -5.15
CA LEU A 113 1.23 5.18 -6.04
C LEU A 113 0.02 4.65 -5.27
N ASP A 114 0.24 4.01 -4.12
CA ASP A 114 -0.86 3.52 -3.27
C ASP A 114 -1.70 4.69 -2.74
N GLU A 115 -1.06 5.78 -2.31
CA GLU A 115 -1.74 7.00 -1.86
C GLU A 115 -2.55 7.65 -3.01
N GLU A 116 -2.00 7.70 -4.21
CA GLU A 116 -2.68 8.21 -5.41
C GLU A 116 -3.83 7.29 -5.85
N ALA A 117 -3.61 5.97 -5.84
CA ALA A 117 -4.55 4.96 -6.29
C ALA A 117 -5.75 4.83 -5.36
N GLN A 118 -5.62 5.15 -4.07
CA GLN A 118 -6.74 5.13 -3.13
C GLN A 118 -7.90 6.05 -3.54
N ASN A 119 -7.64 7.09 -4.34
CA ASN A 119 -8.68 8.01 -4.80
C ASN A 119 -9.28 7.61 -6.17
N VAL A 120 -8.78 6.54 -6.79
CA VAL A 120 -9.26 6.05 -8.09
C VAL A 120 -10.41 5.08 -7.87
N THR A 121 -11.62 5.61 -7.74
CA THR A 121 -12.84 4.80 -7.82
C THR A 121 -13.30 4.72 -9.28
N HIS A 122 -13.21 3.53 -9.89
CA HIS A 122 -13.75 3.33 -11.24
C HIS A 122 -15.28 3.38 -11.21
N LYS A 123 -15.86 4.24 -12.06
CA LYS A 123 -17.31 4.24 -12.28
C LYS A 123 -17.71 2.90 -12.90
N PRO A 124 -18.74 2.20 -12.38
CA PRO A 124 -19.24 1.01 -13.04
C PRO A 124 -19.72 1.38 -14.45
N LEU A 125 -19.38 0.53 -15.43
CA LEU A 125 -19.77 0.71 -16.82
C LEU A 125 -21.27 0.95 -16.93
N SER A 126 -21.67 1.89 -17.78
CA SER A 126 -23.10 2.16 -18.00
C SER A 126 -23.77 0.95 -18.67
N PHE A 127 -25.09 0.87 -18.55
CA PHE A 127 -25.86 -0.19 -19.22
C PHE A 127 -25.60 -0.24 -20.74
N ALA A 128 -25.49 0.93 -21.39
CA ALA A 128 -25.19 1.02 -22.82
C ALA A 128 -23.79 0.46 -23.14
N ASP A 129 -22.80 0.76 -22.30
CA ASP A 129 -21.42 0.31 -22.46
C ASP A 129 -21.30 -1.22 -22.30
N ARG A 130 -22.15 -1.81 -21.44
CA ARG A 130 -22.29 -3.26 -21.29
C ARG A 130 -22.87 -3.94 -22.54
N ILE A 131 -23.77 -3.26 -23.26
CA ILE A 131 -24.35 -3.77 -24.51
C ILE A 131 -23.36 -3.62 -25.67
N ILE A 132 -22.65 -2.49 -25.76
CA ILE A 132 -21.63 -2.28 -26.78
C ILE A 132 -20.45 -3.24 -26.57
N SER A 133 -20.06 -3.47 -25.31
CA SER A 133 -19.03 -4.44 -24.90
C SER A 133 -19.60 -5.83 -24.60
N PHE A 134 -20.70 -6.21 -25.27
CA PHE A 134 -21.29 -7.54 -25.11
C PHE A 134 -20.33 -8.60 -25.66
N GLY A 135 -19.87 -9.52 -24.80
CA GLY A 135 -18.73 -10.40 -25.06
C GLY A 135 -17.49 -10.10 -24.20
N GLY A 136 -17.57 -9.08 -23.36
CA GLY A 136 -16.49 -8.63 -22.48
C GLY A 136 -15.81 -7.38 -23.05
N PRO A 137 -15.11 -6.60 -22.21
CA PRO A 137 -14.29 -5.50 -22.73
C PRO A 137 -13.34 -6.07 -23.78
N ALA A 138 -13.18 -5.38 -24.92
CA ALA A 138 -12.14 -5.69 -25.88
C ALA A 138 -10.83 -5.90 -25.10
N ALA A 139 -10.28 -7.11 -25.19
CA ALA A 139 -9.38 -7.69 -24.20
C ALA A 139 -8.48 -6.65 -23.52
N ALA A 140 -8.65 -6.49 -22.20
CA ALA A 140 -7.79 -5.63 -21.37
C ALA A 140 -6.32 -6.07 -21.35
N ASN A 141 -6.01 -7.22 -21.95
CA ASN A 141 -4.68 -7.61 -22.35
C ASN A 141 -4.59 -7.45 -23.87
N PRO A 142 -3.85 -6.46 -24.40
CA PRO A 142 -3.43 -6.57 -25.79
C PRO A 142 -2.73 -7.92 -25.92
N ALA A 143 -3.25 -8.79 -26.80
CA ALA A 143 -2.51 -9.99 -27.17
C ALA A 143 -1.08 -9.55 -27.52
N PRO A 144 -0.03 -10.30 -27.11
CA PRO A 144 1.35 -9.94 -27.41
C PRO A 144 1.47 -9.58 -28.89
N VAL A 145 1.65 -8.28 -29.17
CA VAL A 145 1.73 -7.79 -30.54
C VAL A 145 3.11 -8.17 -31.03
N ASP A 146 3.17 -8.99 -32.06
CA ASP A 146 4.43 -9.29 -32.73
C ASP A 146 4.96 -7.99 -33.38
N ALA A 147 6.11 -7.53 -32.88
CA ALA A 147 6.74 -6.30 -33.34
C ALA A 147 7.12 -6.36 -34.82
N ALA A 148 7.47 -7.55 -35.34
CA ALA A 148 7.82 -7.70 -36.75
C ALA A 148 6.59 -7.55 -37.65
N ALA A 149 5.51 -8.27 -37.33
CA ALA A 149 4.25 -8.21 -38.08
C ALA A 149 3.62 -6.80 -38.05
N GLU A 150 3.67 -6.10 -36.92
CA GLU A 150 3.13 -4.74 -36.81
C GLU A 150 3.98 -3.72 -37.58
N ALA A 151 5.30 -3.87 -37.59
CA ALA A 151 6.18 -3.03 -38.41
C ALA A 151 5.91 -3.19 -39.92
N GLU A 152 5.66 -4.41 -40.38
CA GLU A 152 5.26 -4.68 -41.77
C GLU A 152 3.90 -4.07 -42.10
N ARG A 153 2.92 -4.22 -41.20
CA ARG A 153 1.60 -3.60 -41.34
C ARG A 153 1.70 -2.08 -41.47
N GLN A 154 2.51 -1.45 -40.62
CA GLN A 154 2.74 0.00 -40.66
C GLN A 154 3.41 0.44 -41.96
N ARG A 155 4.40 -0.31 -42.46
CA ARG A 155 5.01 -0.05 -43.78
C ARG A 155 3.99 -0.16 -44.90
N ALA A 156 3.12 -1.16 -44.87
CA ALA A 156 2.06 -1.33 -45.87
C ALA A 156 1.05 -0.18 -45.83
N ILE A 157 0.64 0.27 -44.63
CA ILE A 157 -0.22 1.45 -44.47
C ILE A 157 0.47 2.70 -45.01
N ASN A 158 1.73 2.95 -44.64
CA ASN A 158 2.48 4.12 -45.10
C ASN A 158 2.68 4.12 -46.62
N ASN A 159 2.90 2.94 -47.23
CA ASN A 159 2.97 2.79 -48.68
C ASN A 159 1.62 3.08 -49.36
N ALA A 160 0.50 2.71 -48.72
CA ALA A 160 -0.84 2.94 -49.26
C ALA A 160 -1.34 4.38 -49.07
N THR A 161 -1.01 5.02 -47.94
CA THR A 161 -1.45 6.39 -47.61
C THR A 161 -0.45 7.48 -47.97
N GLY A 162 0.75 7.10 -48.44
CA GLY A 162 1.84 8.05 -48.73
C GLY A 162 2.30 8.86 -47.53
N GLY A 163 2.05 8.36 -46.31
CA GLY A 163 2.33 9.06 -45.05
C GLY A 163 1.28 10.12 -44.65
N GLY A 164 0.19 10.27 -45.41
CA GLY A 164 -0.90 11.19 -45.09
C GLY A 164 -2.00 10.56 -44.23
N THR A 165 -2.74 11.38 -43.48
CA THR A 165 -3.94 10.93 -42.76
C THR A 165 -5.09 10.68 -43.74
N ALA A 166 -5.51 9.42 -43.88
CA ALA A 166 -6.65 9.04 -44.71
C ALA A 166 -7.95 9.59 -44.09
N THR A 167 -8.52 10.65 -44.68
CA THR A 167 -9.80 11.21 -44.25
C THR A 167 -10.94 10.47 -44.94
N ILE A 168 -11.67 9.64 -44.19
CA ILE A 168 -12.85 8.95 -44.70
C ILE A 168 -14.01 9.95 -44.74
N GLN A 169 -14.24 10.60 -45.89
CA GLN A 169 -15.43 11.41 -46.09
C GLN A 169 -16.61 10.51 -46.47
N GLN A 170 -17.48 10.23 -45.50
CA GLN A 170 -18.73 9.56 -45.77
C GLN A 170 -19.71 10.59 -46.36
N ASN A 171 -19.84 10.64 -47.68
CA ASN A 171 -20.82 11.49 -48.36
C ASN A 171 -22.22 10.93 -48.11
N ARG A 172 -22.79 11.23 -46.94
CA ARG A 172 -24.17 10.86 -46.63
C ARG A 172 -25.06 11.81 -47.42
N PRO A 173 -25.85 11.35 -48.41
CA PRO A 173 -26.79 12.22 -49.10
C PRO A 173 -27.72 12.80 -48.05
N ARG A 174 -27.66 14.12 -47.85
CA ARG A 174 -28.55 14.84 -46.94
C ARG A 174 -29.97 14.64 -47.46
N GLY A 175 -30.76 13.89 -46.69
CA GLY A 175 -32.21 13.80 -46.70
C GLY A 175 -32.91 13.99 -48.05
N PHE A 176 -33.49 12.90 -48.56
CA PHE A 176 -34.65 13.03 -49.45
C PHE A 176 -35.70 13.88 -48.72
N LYS A 177 -35.83 15.16 -49.08
CA LYS A 177 -36.89 16.01 -48.54
C LYS A 177 -38.20 15.52 -49.18
N LEU A 178 -39.02 14.85 -48.39
CA LEU A 178 -40.40 14.58 -48.77
C LEU A 178 -41.12 15.93 -48.91
N PRO A 179 -41.69 16.27 -50.07
CA PRO A 179 -42.48 17.49 -50.20
C PRO A 179 -43.81 17.27 -49.48
N GLY A 180 -44.04 18.05 -48.42
CA GLY A 180 -45.32 18.10 -47.72
C GLY A 180 -45.35 17.35 -46.39
N LEU A 181 -44.56 17.79 -45.42
CA LEU A 181 -44.92 17.85 -43.99
C LEU A 181 -44.00 18.85 -43.27
#